data_AF-A0AB36X551-F1
#
_entry.id   AF-A0AB36X551-F1
#
_cell.length_a   1.000
_cell.length_b   1.000
_cell.length_c   1.000
_cell.angle_alpha   90.00
_cell.angle_beta   90.00
_cell.angle_gamma   90.00
#
_symmetry.space_group_name_H-M   'P 1'
#
loop_
_entity.id
_entity.type
_entity.pdbx_description
1 polymer ?
#
loop_
_entity_poly.entity_id
_entity_poly.type
_entity_poly.pdbx_seq_one_letter_code
_entity_poly.pdbx_strand_id
1 'polypeptide(L)'
;MNDEFNDTFKKWQYEVKEDIKAWTNRLVDEALKQGNGKKAERWLKSKRPDYPDSYNGKPEEYFTVITKGIYDEAIYKVRDIAMEQEFSNASI
;
A
#
# COMPACT_ATOMS: atom_id res chain seq x y z
N MET A 1 15.12 -14.81 27.20
CA MET A 1 15.23 -13.66 26.27
C MET A 1 15.35 -12.43 27.14
N ASN A 2 16.35 -11.57 26.92
CA ASN A 2 16.52 -10.35 27.72
C ASN A 2 15.46 -9.31 27.33
N ASP A 3 15.05 -8.49 28.30
CA ASP A 3 13.97 -7.51 28.12
C ASP A 3 14.30 -6.48 27.01
N GLU A 4 15.58 -6.10 26.89
CA GLU A 4 16.08 -5.18 25.85
C GLU A 4 15.87 -5.71 24.41
N PHE A 5 16.07 -7.02 24.18
CA PHE A 5 15.82 -7.61 22.87
C PHE A 5 14.33 -7.59 22.55
N ASN A 6 13.47 -7.88 23.52
CA ASN A 6 12.02 -7.89 23.34
C ASN A 6 11.51 -6.49 22.96
N ASP A 7 12.01 -5.45 23.62
CA ASP A 7 11.62 -4.07 23.34
C ASP A 7 12.14 -3.59 21.99
N THR A 8 13.38 -3.96 21.63
CA THR A 8 13.95 -3.65 20.31
C THR A 8 13.15 -4.34 19.19
N PHE A 9 12.78 -5.61 19.38
CA PHE A 9 12.01 -6.35 18.40
C PHE A 9 10.59 -5.78 18.23
N LYS A 10 9.90 -5.43 19.31
CA LYS A 10 8.59 -4.76 19.26
C LYS A 10 8.67 -3.40 18.59
N LYS A 11 9.73 -2.63 18.85
CA LYS A 11 9.96 -1.33 18.20
C LYS A 11 10.10 -1.50 16.69
N TRP A 12 10.93 -2.44 16.24
CA TRP A 12 11.07 -2.76 14.82
C TRP A 12 9.73 -3.15 14.18
N GLN A 13 8.92 -3.98 14.85
CA GLN A 13 7.58 -4.34 14.34
C GLN A 13 6.65 -3.12 14.20
N TYR A 14 6.73 -2.17 15.11
CA TYR A 14 5.95 -0.93 15.03
C TYR A 14 6.43 -0.05 13.87
N GLU A 15 7.74 0.15 13.74
CA GLU A 15 8.36 0.93 12.66
C GLU A 15 7.99 0.36 11.29
N VAL A 16 8.06 -0.96 11.11
CA VAL A 16 7.64 -1.63 9.87
C VAL A 16 6.17 -1.36 9.55
N LYS A 17 5.27 -1.36 10.55
CA LYS A 17 3.84 -1.07 10.34
C LYS A 17 3.61 0.37 9.91
N GLU A 18 4.34 1.32 10.49
CA GLU A 18 4.23 2.73 10.11
C GLU A 18 4.83 2.97 8.72
N ASP A 19 5.94 2.32 8.39
CA ASP A 19 6.53 2.38 7.05
C ASP A 19 5.58 1.83 5.98
N ILE A 20 4.89 0.71 6.25
CA ILE A 20 3.85 0.16 5.36
C ILE A 20 2.80 1.23 5.05
N LYS A 21 2.25 1.91 6.07
CA LYS A 21 1.26 2.97 5.88
C LYS A 21 1.82 4.16 5.09
N ALA A 22 3.04 4.58 5.42
CA ALA A 22 3.71 5.69 4.76
C ALA A 22 3.92 5.40 3.27
N TRP A 23 4.35 4.18 2.92
CA TRP A 23 4.51 3.76 1.53
C TRP A 23 3.17 3.65 0.80
N THR A 24 2.11 3.16 1.45
CA THR A 24 0.76 3.18 0.86
C THR A 24 0.36 4.60 0.48
N ASN A 25 0.52 5.57 1.39
CA ASN A 25 0.14 6.96 1.12
C ASN A 25 1.01 7.59 0.03
N ARG A 26 2.33 7.34 0.03
CA ARG A 26 3.22 7.80 -1.05
C ARG A 26 2.82 7.25 -2.41
N LEU A 27 2.40 5.99 -2.49
CA LEU A 27 1.91 5.39 -3.74
C LEU A 27 0.61 6.05 -4.22
N VAL A 28 -0.30 6.40 -3.31
CA VAL A 28 -1.50 7.18 -3.64
C VAL A 28 -1.08 8.53 -4.22
N ASP A 29 -0.19 9.27 -3.55
CA ASP A 29 0.27 10.58 -3.99
C ASP A 29 0.92 10.52 -5.39
N GLU A 30 1.79 9.54 -5.64
CA GLU A 30 2.41 9.35 -6.96
C GLU A 30 1.40 8.94 -8.04
N ALA A 31 0.38 8.13 -7.68
CA ALA A 31 -0.67 7.72 -8.61
C ALA A 31 -1.57 8.90 -9.00
N LEU A 32 -1.92 9.77 -8.06
CA LEU A 32 -2.76 10.95 -8.32
C LEU A 32 -2.08 11.96 -9.27
N LYS A 33 -0.74 11.99 -9.33
CA LYS A 33 0.00 12.79 -10.33
C LYS A 33 -0.26 12.35 -11.77
N GLN A 34 -0.76 11.14 -12.00
CA GLN A 34 -1.05 10.61 -13.34
C GLN A 34 -2.34 11.19 -13.95
N GLY A 35 -3.12 11.97 -13.18
CA GLY A 35 -4.34 12.63 -13.60
C GLY A 35 -5.55 12.12 -12.83
N ASN A 36 -6.64 11.83 -13.54
CA ASN A 36 -7.88 11.40 -12.89
C ASN A 36 -7.77 10.02 -12.21
N GLY A 37 -8.73 9.70 -11.35
CA GLY A 37 -8.77 8.44 -10.60
C GLY A 37 -8.60 7.18 -11.45
N LYS A 38 -9.17 7.15 -12.67
CA LYS A 38 -9.00 6.01 -13.60
C LYS A 38 -7.56 5.85 -14.09
N LYS A 39 -6.85 6.95 -14.35
CA LYS A 39 -5.43 6.92 -14.72
C LYS A 39 -4.55 6.52 -13.54
N ALA A 40 -4.83 7.06 -12.35
CA ALA A 40 -4.15 6.72 -11.11
C ALA A 40 -4.29 5.21 -10.78
N GLU A 41 -5.51 4.68 -10.83
CA GLU A 41 -5.77 3.25 -10.61
C GLU A 41 -5.02 2.37 -11.63
N ARG A 42 -5.06 2.72 -12.92
CA ARG A 42 -4.34 1.96 -13.97
C ARG A 42 -2.84 1.98 -13.74
N TRP A 43 -2.28 3.10 -13.32
CA TRP A 43 -0.86 3.21 -13.01
C TRP A 43 -0.48 2.27 -11.86
N LEU A 44 -1.22 2.28 -10.75
CA LEU A 44 -0.99 1.36 -9.62
C LEU A 44 -1.08 -0.11 -10.06
N LYS A 45 -2.12 -0.48 -10.82
CA LYS A 45 -2.28 -1.84 -11.36
C LYS A 45 -1.11 -2.28 -12.24
N SER A 46 -0.50 -1.36 -12.98
CA SER A 46 0.65 -1.66 -13.86
C SER A 46 1.97 -1.88 -13.11
N LYS A 47 2.04 -1.44 -11.84
CA LYS A 47 3.25 -1.54 -10.99
C LYS A 47 3.11 -2.57 -9.88
N ARG A 48 1.88 -2.99 -9.59
CA ARG A 48 1.58 -4.02 -8.60
C ARG A 48 2.34 -5.31 -8.93
N PRO A 49 3.13 -5.87 -7.99
CA PRO A 49 3.84 -7.11 -8.22
C PRO A 49 2.88 -8.30 -8.30
N ASP A 50 3.25 -9.31 -9.08
CA ASP A 50 2.59 -10.61 -9.07
C ASP A 50 2.96 -11.43 -7.82
N TYR A 51 2.18 -12.48 -7.55
CA TYR A 51 2.56 -13.44 -6.52
C TYR A 51 3.77 -14.26 -6.99
N PRO A 52 4.64 -14.72 -6.07
CA PRO A 52 5.69 -15.64 -6.43
C PRO A 52 5.10 -16.95 -6.98
N ASP A 53 5.77 -17.53 -7.99
CA ASP A 53 5.34 -18.78 -8.65
C ASP A 53 5.25 -19.96 -7.67
N SER A 54 6.01 -19.91 -6.58
CA SER A 54 5.96 -20.85 -5.47
C SER A 54 5.82 -20.11 -4.15
N TYR A 55 4.86 -20.52 -3.32
CA TYR A 55 4.67 -20.00 -1.97
C TYR A 55 4.85 -21.14 -0.96
N ASN A 56 5.93 -21.09 -0.19
CA ASN A 56 6.28 -22.10 0.81
C ASN A 56 5.99 -21.64 2.25
N GLY A 57 5.35 -20.48 2.42
CA GLY A 57 5.03 -19.91 3.72
C GLY A 57 6.25 -19.40 4.49
N LYS A 58 7.36 -19.11 3.79
CA LYS A 58 8.55 -18.56 4.45
C LYS A 58 8.37 -17.08 4.78
N PRO A 59 8.90 -16.60 5.92
CA PRO A 59 8.79 -15.18 6.31
C PRO A 59 9.19 -14.19 5.22
N GLU A 60 10.19 -14.50 4.40
CA GLU A 60 10.66 -13.65 3.32
C GLU A 60 9.65 -13.57 2.16
N GLU A 61 8.90 -14.64 1.90
CA GLU A 61 7.85 -14.68 0.86
C GLU A 61 6.65 -13.80 1.25
N TYR A 62 6.42 -13.58 2.55
CA TYR A 62 5.43 -12.62 3.04
C TYR A 62 5.77 -11.17 2.67
N PHE A 63 7.03 -10.84 2.38
CA PHE A 63 7.39 -9.50 1.95
C PHE A 63 6.74 -9.12 0.61
N THR A 64 6.67 -10.06 -0.34
CA THR A 64 5.97 -9.86 -1.61
C THR A 64 4.46 -9.73 -1.39
N VAL A 65 3.89 -10.52 -0.47
CA VAL A 65 2.47 -10.44 -0.10
C VAL A 65 2.14 -9.07 0.51
N ILE A 66 2.96 -8.60 1.45
CA ILE A 66 2.82 -7.26 2.07
C ILE A 66 2.91 -6.18 1.00
N THR A 67 3.93 -6.24 0.14
CA THR A 67 4.12 -5.27 -0.95
C THR A 67 2.91 -5.21 -1.86
N LYS A 68 2.35 -6.37 -2.24
CA LYS A 68 1.13 -6.43 -3.04
C LYS A 68 -0.08 -5.84 -2.31
N GLY A 69 -0.20 -6.10 -1.01
CA GLY A 69 -1.23 -5.53 -0.14
C GLY A 69 -1.17 -4.00 -0.06
N ILE A 70 0.04 -3.42 -0.01
CA ILE A 70 0.25 -1.97 -0.07
C ILE A 70 -0.34 -1.40 -1.38
N TYR A 71 -0.07 -2.04 -2.52
CA TYR A 71 -0.65 -1.61 -3.81
C TYR A 71 -2.18 -1.74 -3.83
N ASP A 72 -2.72 -2.82 -3.27
CA ASP A 72 -4.17 -3.03 -3.21
C ASP A 72 -4.85 -1.95 -2.35
N GLU A 73 -4.30 -1.64 -1.18
CA GLU A 73 -4.78 -0.57 -0.31
C GLU A 73 -4.70 0.81 -1.00
N ALA A 74 -3.59 1.09 -1.70
CA ALA A 74 -3.44 2.33 -2.46
C ALA A 74 -4.49 2.45 -3.58
N ILE A 75 -4.81 1.35 -4.27
CA ILE A 75 -5.87 1.31 -5.29
C ILE A 75 -7.24 1.65 -4.68
N TYR A 76 -7.56 1.08 -3.51
CA TYR A 76 -8.81 1.39 -2.82
C TYR A 76 -8.90 2.89 -2.46
N LYS A 77 -7.84 3.44 -1.85
CA LYS A 77 -7.80 4.87 -1.48
C LYS A 77 -7.96 5.80 -2.69
N VAL A 78 -7.31 5.49 -3.81
CA VAL A 78 -7.46 6.27 -5.05
C VAL A 78 -8.90 6.26 -5.55
N ARG A 79 -9.60 5.13 -5.44
CA ARG A 79 -11.02 5.03 -5.83
C ARG A 79 -11.91 5.88 -4.93
N ASP A 80 -11.70 5.83 -3.62
CA ASP A 80 -12.48 6.63 -2.67
C ASP A 80 -12.30 8.12 -2.95
N ILE A 81 -11.06 8.58 -3.12
CA ILE A 81 -10.74 9.97 -3.49
C ILE A 81 -11.39 10.37 -4.82
N ALA A 82 -11.34 9.48 -5.82
CA ALA A 82 -11.94 9.76 -7.12
C ALA A 82 -13.47 9.87 -7.04
N MET A 83 -14.11 9.00 -6.26
CA MET A 83 -15.56 9.07 -6.03
C MET A 83 -15.93 10.37 -5.32
N GLU A 84 -15.22 10.76 -4.26
CA GLU A 84 -15.46 12.02 -3.55
C GLU A 84 -15.34 13.23 -4.48
N GLN A 85 -14.34 13.25 -5.37
CA GLN A 85 -14.18 14.29 -6.39
C GLN A 85 -15.34 14.31 -7.39
N GLU A 86 -15.83 13.15 -7.84
CA GLU A 86 -16.99 13.06 -8.73
C GLU A 86 -18.26 13.59 -8.05
N PHE A 87 -18.52 13.22 -6.80
CA PHE A 87 -19.66 13.74 -6.02
C PHE A 87 -19.58 15.26 -5.81
N SER A 88 -18.39 15.77 -5.48
CA SER A 88 -18.17 17.21 -5.28
C SER A 88 -18.42 18.01 -6.58
N ASN A 89 -18.01 17.48 -7.73
CA ASN A 89 -18.20 18.15 -9.03
C ASN A 89 -19.65 18.12 -9.52
N ALA A 90 -20.43 17.12 -9.11
CA ALA A 90 -21.85 16.97 -9.48
C ALA A 90 -22.82 17.81 -8.62
N SER A 91 -22.34 18.40 -7.52
CA SER A 91 -23.15 19.19 -6.57
C SER A 91 -23.11 20.70 -6.86
N ILE A 92 -22.59 21.10 -8.02
CA ILE A 92 -22.51 22.48 -8.55
C ILE A 92 -23.48 22.61 -9.72
#